data_AF-A0A950K7X5-F1
#
_entry.id   AF-A0A950K7X5-F1
#
_cell.length_a   1.000
_cell.length_b   1.000
_cell.length_c   1.000
_cell.angle_alpha   90.00
_cell.angle_beta   90.00
_cell.angle_gamma   90.00
#
_symmetry.space_group_name_H-M   'P 1'
#
loop_
_entity.id
_entity.type
_entity.pdbx_description
1 polymer ?
#
loop_
_entity_poly.entity_id
_entity_poly.type
_entity_poly.pdbx_seq_one_letter_code
_entity_poly.pdbx_strand_id
1 'polypeptide(L)'
;LGALSALCFLGAAVAGVVLFLRRRWLRVEADGFAVDGPGVKEAWRDVQVQRLSWVVTKNYTNGIAKTETCRLEVWNHQSRRLLLTHTKPLEAVTPFTEFAQRVFQNLRERTQAALAGGGRLEGEGWTLVRDKLTSKAGDLPIAEISGVGEFDGQVRVWKKGSNDAVFGVPIRTPNAVLLKVLVEELRPKEEGTARIESGDDLGKVLFERPGGQGRWMLYLLGVFLVLVGVLTFVASAGWGLAVLAAAVGILFRGWWVGGLMFRCHDWGVSRRTRRGTTTIRYRDIAEFTSRATRHFVNGAYTGTTLAMEFRSRPELGGEKISWSASLRGMDDEMDNLRNHISKVIAARWLELLKHGETLPWTENLRLTPSGVEFRPAGLFGRKDWAQATYEQIAGQKMEQGVFYLFLKGDKSACTQETVAATNFFPGFYVLMLVLQSSGAQP
;
A
#
# COMPACT_ATOMS: atom_id res chain seq x y z
N LEU A 1 29.82 -1.85 40.35
CA LEU A 1 29.52 -0.58 39.64
C LEU A 1 30.59 -0.26 38.58
N GLY A 2 31.89 -0.20 38.91
CA GLY A 2 32.95 0.17 37.94
C GLY A 2 33.06 -0.70 36.67
N ALA A 3 32.94 -2.03 36.78
CA ALA A 3 33.02 -2.93 35.62
C ALA A 3 31.86 -2.76 34.62
N LEU A 4 30.64 -2.49 35.12
CA LEU A 4 29.47 -2.26 34.27
C LEU A 4 29.62 -0.93 33.51
N SER A 5 30.09 0.13 34.17
CA SER A 5 30.38 1.41 33.54
C SER A 5 31.48 1.31 32.48
N ALA A 6 32.53 0.52 32.73
CA ALA A 6 33.59 0.28 31.75
C ALA A 6 33.08 -0.47 30.51
N LEU A 7 32.20 -1.48 30.69
CA LEU A 7 31.56 -2.19 29.58
C LEU A 7 30.63 -1.28 28.76
N CYS A 8 29.84 -0.43 29.42
CA CYS A 8 29.00 0.56 28.72
C CYS A 8 29.85 1.57 27.93
N PHE A 9 30.96 2.05 28.50
CA PHE A 9 31.87 2.97 27.81
C PHE A 9 32.54 2.31 26.61
N LEU A 10 33.05 1.08 26.76
CA LEU A 10 33.63 0.32 25.66
C LEU A 10 32.60 0.04 24.55
N GLY A 11 31.37 -0.33 24.92
CA GLY A 11 30.28 -0.52 23.97
C GLY A 11 29.93 0.76 23.20
N ALA A 12 29.85 1.91 23.90
CA ALA A 12 29.62 3.20 23.27
C ALA A 12 30.78 3.63 22.37
N ALA A 13 32.03 3.37 22.77
CA ALA A 13 33.22 3.64 21.97
C ALA A 13 33.24 2.77 20.69
N VAL A 14 32.97 1.46 20.81
CA VAL A 14 32.87 0.55 19.67
C VAL A 14 31.74 0.98 18.73
N ALA A 15 30.55 1.30 19.27
CA ALA A 15 29.44 1.80 18.47
C ALA A 15 29.79 3.12 17.78
N GLY A 16 30.46 4.04 18.47
CA GLY A 16 30.94 5.31 17.92
C GLY A 16 31.95 5.10 16.79
N VAL A 17 32.93 4.20 16.97
CA VAL A 17 33.90 3.83 15.93
C VAL A 17 33.19 3.18 14.74
N VAL A 18 32.24 2.25 14.97
CA VAL A 18 31.48 1.63 13.89
C VAL A 18 30.64 2.66 13.13
N LEU A 19 29.99 3.59 13.81
CA LEU A 19 29.23 4.67 13.18
C LEU A 19 30.15 5.62 12.40
N PHE A 20 31.31 5.97 12.96
CA PHE A 20 32.31 6.81 12.30
C PHE A 20 32.87 6.12 11.05
N LEU A 21 33.23 4.84 11.14
CA LEU A 21 33.72 4.04 10.03
C LEU A 21 32.66 3.80 8.94
N ARG A 22 31.38 3.87 9.30
CA ARG A 22 30.26 3.78 8.34
C ARG A 22 29.84 5.13 7.77
N ARG A 23 30.31 6.25 8.34
CA ARG A 23 29.93 7.58 7.87
C ARG A 23 30.59 7.83 6.52
N ARG A 24 29.75 8.05 5.52
CA ARG A 24 30.15 8.47 4.17
C ARG A 24 29.57 9.85 3.91
N TRP A 25 30.33 10.67 3.22
CA TRP A 25 29.96 12.01 2.82
C TRP A 25 29.66 12.00 1.34
N LEU A 26 28.46 12.44 0.98
CA LEU A 26 28.07 12.68 -0.41
C LEU A 26 28.28 14.16 -0.70
N ARG A 27 29.13 14.46 -1.68
CA ARG A 27 29.25 15.80 -2.28
C ARG A 27 28.54 15.77 -3.61
N VAL A 28 27.52 16.61 -3.77
CA VAL A 28 26.77 16.74 -5.02
C VAL A 28 27.41 17.86 -5.84
N GLU A 29 27.79 17.56 -7.07
CA GLU A 29 28.35 18.50 -8.04
C GLU A 29 27.31 18.75 -9.15
N ALA A 30 27.55 19.73 -10.03
CA ALA A 30 26.58 20.11 -11.05
C ALA A 30 26.32 18.98 -12.09
N ASP A 31 27.35 18.22 -12.44
CA ASP A 31 27.33 17.13 -13.44
C ASP A 31 27.74 15.76 -12.86
N GLY A 32 27.79 15.63 -11.53
CA GLY A 32 28.31 14.45 -10.86
C GLY A 32 28.15 14.46 -9.35
N PHE A 33 28.86 13.55 -8.70
CA PHE A 33 28.92 13.42 -7.26
C PHE A 33 30.17 12.68 -6.81
N ALA A 34 30.63 12.99 -5.60
CA ALA A 34 31.70 12.27 -4.92
C ALA A 34 31.22 11.67 -3.61
N VAL A 35 31.68 10.45 -3.33
CA VAL A 35 31.46 9.75 -2.07
C VAL A 35 32.81 9.56 -1.40
N ASP A 36 32.98 10.24 -0.26
CA ASP A 36 34.18 10.19 0.57
C ASP A 36 33.87 9.53 1.92
N GLY A 37 34.66 8.55 2.32
CA GLY A 37 34.56 7.92 3.64
C GLY A 37 35.62 6.85 3.86
N PRO A 38 35.65 6.22 5.05
CA PRO A 38 36.61 5.16 5.35
C PRO A 38 36.50 4.00 4.34
N GLY A 39 37.57 3.78 3.57
CA GLY A 39 37.66 2.75 2.54
C GLY A 39 36.90 3.03 1.23
N VAL A 40 36.30 4.21 1.06
CA VAL A 40 35.60 4.59 -0.17
C VAL A 40 35.95 6.02 -0.56
N LYS A 41 36.58 6.19 -1.72
CA LYS A 41 36.81 7.49 -2.35
C LYS A 41 36.52 7.34 -3.82
N GLU A 42 35.31 7.68 -4.22
CA GLU A 42 34.86 7.57 -5.60
C GLU A 42 34.18 8.86 -6.04
N ALA A 43 34.48 9.32 -7.25
CA ALA A 43 33.83 10.47 -7.88
C ALA A 43 33.29 10.02 -9.24
N TRP A 44 31.98 10.16 -9.43
CA TRP A 44 31.29 9.75 -10.64
C TRP A 44 30.58 10.94 -11.26
N ARG A 45 30.68 11.08 -12.58
CA ARG A 45 29.79 11.95 -13.35
C ARG A 45 28.45 11.26 -13.56
N ASP A 46 27.38 12.02 -13.72
CA ASP A 46 26.04 11.47 -13.99
C ASP A 46 26.04 10.59 -15.24
N VAL A 47 26.81 10.99 -16.26
CA VAL A 47 27.00 10.23 -17.51
C VAL A 47 27.66 8.87 -17.30
N GLN A 48 28.35 8.65 -16.19
CA GLN A 48 28.97 7.36 -15.88
C GLN A 48 27.99 6.39 -15.22
N VAL A 49 26.85 6.86 -14.70
CA VAL A 49 25.79 6.01 -14.16
C VAL A 49 25.09 5.31 -15.32
N GLN A 50 25.09 3.97 -15.32
CA GLN A 50 24.45 3.14 -16.34
C GLN A 50 23.17 2.44 -15.85
N ARG A 51 23.11 2.15 -14.55
CA ARG A 51 21.92 1.54 -13.94
C ARG A 51 21.64 2.24 -12.62
N LEU A 52 20.37 2.27 -12.23
CA LEU A 52 19.98 2.76 -10.91
C LEU A 52 18.79 1.96 -10.33
N SER A 53 18.68 1.93 -9.01
CA SER A 53 17.47 1.57 -8.29
C SER A 53 17.20 2.66 -7.26
N TRP A 54 15.97 3.16 -7.24
CA TRP A 54 15.57 4.23 -6.33
C TRP A 54 14.27 3.84 -5.65
N VAL A 55 14.29 3.78 -4.32
CA VAL A 55 13.13 3.40 -3.50
C VAL A 55 13.00 4.37 -2.35
N VAL A 56 11.80 4.85 -2.11
CA VAL A 56 11.46 5.65 -0.93
C VAL A 56 10.56 4.81 -0.04
N THR A 57 10.91 4.70 1.25
CA THR A 57 10.14 3.92 2.22
C THR A 57 9.81 4.79 3.42
N LYS A 58 8.52 4.95 3.72
CA LYS A 58 8.08 5.65 4.93
C LYS A 58 8.42 4.82 6.15
N ASN A 59 9.02 5.45 7.15
CA ASN A 59 9.28 4.87 8.45
C ASN A 59 8.21 5.35 9.44
N TYR A 60 7.66 4.39 10.16
CA TYR A 60 6.57 4.60 11.09
C TYR A 60 7.10 4.51 12.53
N THR A 61 6.75 5.49 13.37
CA THR A 61 6.94 5.41 14.82
C THR A 61 5.56 5.52 15.46
N ASN A 62 5.18 4.50 16.23
CA ASN A 62 3.83 4.37 16.79
C ASN A 62 2.72 4.39 15.73
N GLY A 63 3.03 3.84 14.55
CA GLY A 63 2.16 3.81 13.38
C GLY A 63 1.94 5.16 12.70
N ILE A 64 2.56 6.24 13.16
CA ILE A 64 2.56 7.53 12.46
C ILE A 64 3.81 7.59 11.60
N ALA A 65 3.63 7.86 10.30
CA ALA A 65 4.76 8.09 9.41
C ALA A 65 5.50 9.34 9.91
N LYS A 66 6.78 9.21 10.26
CA LYS A 66 7.58 10.31 10.87
C LYS A 66 8.72 10.73 9.96
N THR A 67 9.36 9.74 9.35
CA THR A 67 10.47 9.95 8.43
C THR A 67 10.24 9.09 7.19
N GLU A 68 10.98 9.38 6.13
CA GLU A 68 11.14 8.50 4.98
C GLU A 68 12.61 8.20 4.78
N THR A 69 12.90 6.99 4.32
CA THR A 69 14.22 6.53 3.93
C THR A 69 14.24 6.44 2.40
N CYS A 70 15.03 7.30 1.77
CA CYS A 70 15.37 7.23 0.36
C CYS A 70 16.61 6.33 0.21
N ARG A 71 16.47 5.23 -0.54
CA ARG A 71 17.56 4.33 -0.92
C ARG A 71 17.82 4.48 -2.41
N LEU A 72 19.04 4.89 -2.76
CA LEU A 72 19.52 5.01 -4.13
C LEU A 72 20.71 4.07 -4.31
N GLU A 73 20.59 3.12 -5.22
CA GLU A 73 21.69 2.29 -5.71
C GLU A 73 22.02 2.71 -7.14
N VAL A 74 23.30 2.93 -7.42
CA VAL A 74 23.79 3.30 -8.75
C VAL A 74 24.93 2.39 -9.16
N TRP A 75 24.99 2.07 -10.45
CA TRP A 75 26.04 1.28 -11.07
C TRP A 75 26.71 2.05 -12.19
N ASN A 76 28.04 1.96 -12.28
CA ASN A 76 28.80 2.56 -13.37
C ASN A 76 29.15 1.54 -14.48
N HIS A 77 29.87 1.99 -15.51
CA HIS A 77 30.32 1.15 -16.64
C HIS A 77 31.25 -0.01 -16.26
N GLN A 78 31.90 0.04 -15.09
CA GLN A 78 32.73 -1.04 -14.56
C GLN A 78 31.93 -1.99 -13.67
N SER A 79 30.59 -1.86 -13.66
CA SER A 79 29.68 -2.57 -12.74
C SER A 79 29.98 -2.34 -11.25
N ARG A 80 30.73 -1.28 -10.90
CA ARG A 80 30.89 -0.87 -9.51
C ARG A 80 29.56 -0.33 -9.01
N ARG A 81 29.21 -0.69 -7.77
CA ARG A 81 27.95 -0.31 -7.13
C ARG A 81 28.19 0.65 -5.98
N LEU A 82 27.47 1.76 -5.96
CA LEU A 82 27.34 2.62 -4.78
C LEU A 82 25.91 2.54 -4.24
N LEU A 83 25.79 2.26 -2.95
CA LEU A 83 24.54 2.29 -2.19
C LEU A 83 24.55 3.54 -1.31
N LEU A 84 23.56 4.39 -1.51
CA LEU A 84 23.33 5.62 -0.77
C LEU A 84 21.98 5.53 -0.07
N THR A 85 21.97 5.77 1.24
CA THR A 85 20.75 5.76 2.05
C THR A 85 20.66 7.06 2.82
N HIS A 86 19.52 7.73 2.70
CA HIS A 86 19.24 8.98 3.40
C HIS A 86 17.87 8.90 4.07
N THR A 87 17.82 9.17 5.37
CA THR A 87 16.57 9.24 6.14
C THR A 87 16.30 10.68 6.50
N LYS A 88 15.08 11.14 6.23
CA LYS A 88 14.65 12.53 6.46
C LYS A 88 13.21 12.58 7.00
N PRO A 89 12.80 13.68 7.65
CA PRO A 89 11.37 13.94 7.92
C PRO A 89 10.55 13.94 6.63
N LEU A 90 9.29 13.50 6.66
CA LEU A 90 8.45 13.31 5.46
C LEU A 90 8.32 14.54 4.55
N GLU A 91 8.26 15.73 5.15
CA GLU A 91 8.04 16.99 4.42
C GLU A 91 9.34 17.76 4.19
N ALA A 92 10.49 17.22 4.64
CA ALA A 92 11.76 17.88 4.44
C ALA A 92 12.19 17.74 2.98
N VAL A 93 12.35 18.87 2.29
CA VAL A 93 13.09 18.93 1.03
C VAL A 93 14.57 18.78 1.38
N THR A 94 15.27 17.84 0.73
CA THR A 94 16.70 17.63 0.96
C THR A 94 17.46 17.59 -0.35
N PRO A 95 18.71 18.09 -0.37
CA PRO A 95 19.57 18.01 -1.56
C PRO A 95 19.74 16.58 -2.10
N PHE A 96 19.57 15.56 -1.24
CA PHE A 96 19.63 14.16 -1.65
C PHE A 96 18.48 13.77 -2.59
N THR A 97 17.27 14.24 -2.34
CA THR A 97 16.10 13.95 -3.20
C THR A 97 16.27 14.61 -4.56
N GLU A 98 16.69 15.87 -4.59
CA GLU A 98 16.99 16.61 -5.83
C GLU A 98 18.11 15.93 -6.63
N PHE A 99 19.18 15.52 -5.94
CA PHE A 99 20.28 14.75 -6.51
C PHE A 99 19.79 13.43 -7.14
N ALA A 100 19.02 12.64 -6.41
CA ALA A 100 18.51 11.35 -6.90
C ALA A 100 17.62 11.54 -8.13
N GLN A 101 16.76 12.56 -8.12
CA GLN A 101 15.89 12.91 -9.24
C GLN A 101 16.70 13.36 -10.47
N ARG A 102 17.74 14.18 -10.29
CA ARG A 102 18.66 14.62 -11.35
C ARG A 102 19.35 13.43 -12.02
N VAL A 103 19.95 12.53 -11.23
CA VAL A 103 20.61 11.32 -11.75
C VAL A 103 19.61 10.41 -12.47
N PHE A 104 18.40 10.26 -11.93
CA PHE A 104 17.33 9.50 -12.58
C PHE A 104 16.94 10.09 -13.94
N GLN A 105 16.71 11.40 -13.99
CA GLN A 105 16.30 12.10 -15.20
C GLN A 105 17.38 12.06 -16.28
N ASN A 106 18.66 12.25 -15.91
CA ASN A 106 19.77 12.13 -16.85
C ASN A 106 19.89 10.70 -17.42
N LEU A 107 19.72 9.66 -16.59
CA LEU A 107 19.73 8.28 -17.08
C LEU A 107 18.52 8.01 -18.00
N ARG A 108 17.34 8.51 -17.65
CA ARG A 108 16.12 8.40 -18.47
C ARG A 108 16.31 8.99 -19.85
N GLU A 109 16.78 10.24 -19.94
CA GLU A 109 16.99 10.94 -21.21
C GLU A 109 17.99 10.21 -22.12
N ARG A 110 19.13 9.77 -21.57
CA ARG A 110 20.13 9.01 -22.33
C ARG A 110 19.60 7.65 -22.76
N THR A 111 18.85 6.97 -21.92
CA THR A 111 18.24 5.68 -22.26
C THR A 111 17.19 5.86 -23.35
N GLN A 112 16.38 6.90 -23.28
CA GLN A 112 15.39 7.21 -24.31
C GLN A 112 16.05 7.52 -25.65
N ALA A 113 17.12 8.32 -25.67
CA ALA A 113 17.92 8.57 -26.87
C ALA A 113 18.54 7.27 -27.42
N ALA A 114 19.07 6.41 -26.54
CA ALA A 114 19.61 5.11 -26.94
C ALA A 114 18.53 4.21 -27.56
N LEU A 115 17.34 4.10 -26.94
CA LEU A 115 16.21 3.32 -27.48
C LEU A 115 15.73 3.86 -28.83
N ALA A 116 15.71 5.19 -28.99
CA ALA A 116 15.37 5.81 -30.28
C ALA A 116 16.37 5.43 -31.39
N GLY A 117 17.66 5.29 -31.05
CA GLY A 117 18.74 4.85 -31.93
C GLY A 117 18.89 3.32 -32.08
N GLY A 118 17.95 2.52 -31.59
CA GLY A 118 18.00 1.05 -31.68
C GLY A 118 18.82 0.36 -30.58
N GLY A 119 19.25 1.11 -29.56
CA GLY A 119 19.84 0.57 -28.34
C GLY A 119 18.83 -0.20 -27.47
N ARG A 120 19.28 -0.62 -26.30
CA ARG A 120 18.48 -1.41 -25.35
C ARG A 120 18.73 -1.00 -23.90
N LEU A 121 17.72 -1.16 -23.06
CA LEU A 121 17.83 -1.06 -21.61
C LEU A 121 17.78 -2.47 -21.01
N GLU A 122 18.74 -2.79 -20.15
CA GLU A 122 18.80 -4.09 -19.48
C GLU A 122 18.48 -3.95 -17.98
N GLY A 123 17.82 -4.97 -17.44
CA GLY A 123 17.68 -5.18 -16.00
C GLY A 123 17.74 -6.67 -15.64
N GLU A 124 17.36 -7.00 -14.41
CA GLU A 124 17.47 -8.38 -13.90
C GLU A 124 16.48 -9.33 -14.59
N GLY A 125 16.95 -10.06 -15.60
CA GLY A 125 16.15 -11.06 -16.33
C GLY A 125 15.20 -10.49 -17.37
N TRP A 126 15.38 -9.23 -17.77
CA TRP A 126 14.59 -8.58 -18.82
C TRP A 126 15.43 -7.60 -19.64
N THR A 127 14.96 -7.30 -20.85
CA THR A 127 15.55 -6.32 -21.76
C THR A 127 14.45 -5.57 -22.46
N LEU A 128 14.53 -4.24 -22.44
CA LEU A 128 13.62 -3.35 -23.15
C LEU A 128 14.33 -2.81 -24.40
N VAL A 129 13.70 -3.00 -25.55
CA VAL A 129 14.00 -2.26 -26.79
C VAL A 129 12.79 -1.40 -27.15
N ARG A 130 12.89 -0.58 -28.21
CA ARG A 130 11.87 0.42 -28.54
C ARG A 130 10.46 -0.16 -28.74
N ASP A 131 10.37 -1.34 -29.34
CA ASP A 131 9.12 -1.96 -29.80
C ASP A 131 8.71 -3.20 -29.00
N LYS A 132 9.60 -3.75 -28.16
CA LYS A 132 9.30 -4.92 -27.32
C LYS A 132 10.04 -4.94 -25.98
N LEU A 133 9.42 -5.62 -25.02
CA LEU A 133 9.99 -6.03 -23.74
C LEU A 133 10.23 -7.55 -23.77
N THR A 134 11.48 -7.97 -23.68
CA THR A 134 11.88 -9.39 -23.61
C THR A 134 12.10 -9.79 -22.15
N SER A 135 11.54 -10.92 -21.74
CA SER A 135 11.73 -11.50 -20.40
C SER A 135 11.79 -13.03 -20.45
N LYS A 136 11.96 -13.69 -19.30
CA LYS A 136 11.85 -15.16 -19.21
C LYS A 136 10.49 -15.71 -19.66
N ALA A 137 9.43 -14.91 -19.61
CA ALA A 137 8.09 -15.30 -20.05
C ALA A 137 7.90 -15.17 -21.58
N GLY A 138 8.88 -14.63 -22.30
CA GLY A 138 8.84 -14.38 -23.73
C GLY A 138 8.93 -12.89 -24.08
N ASP A 139 8.74 -12.60 -25.37
CA ASP A 139 8.72 -11.25 -25.93
C ASP A 139 7.31 -10.67 -25.85
N LEU A 140 7.20 -9.43 -25.36
CA LEU A 140 5.95 -8.67 -25.26
C LEU A 140 6.09 -7.37 -26.07
N PRO A 141 5.40 -7.24 -27.22
CA PRO A 141 5.40 -6.00 -27.97
C PRO A 141 4.86 -4.83 -27.14
N ILE A 142 5.50 -3.66 -27.23
CA ILE A 142 5.09 -2.46 -26.49
C ILE A 142 3.66 -2.03 -26.85
N ALA A 143 3.24 -2.26 -28.10
CA ALA A 143 1.88 -2.00 -28.56
C ALA A 143 0.81 -2.92 -27.93
N GLU A 144 1.22 -4.09 -27.42
CA GLU A 144 0.36 -5.04 -26.70
C GLU A 144 0.28 -4.75 -25.20
N ILE A 145 1.06 -3.81 -24.67
CA ILE A 145 1.01 -3.46 -23.25
C ILE A 145 -0.22 -2.62 -22.97
N SER A 146 -1.11 -3.10 -22.10
CA SER A 146 -2.30 -2.37 -21.65
C SER A 146 -2.01 -1.43 -20.49
N GLY A 147 -0.90 -1.64 -19.78
CA GLY A 147 -0.30 -0.65 -18.88
C GLY A 147 0.83 -1.23 -18.04
N VAL A 148 1.39 -0.36 -17.20
CA VAL A 148 2.50 -0.65 -16.30
C VAL A 148 2.29 0.11 -14.99
N GLY A 149 2.75 -0.45 -13.87
CA GLY A 149 2.43 0.08 -12.55
C GLY A 149 3.28 -0.53 -11.46
N GLU A 150 3.16 0.01 -10.25
CA GLU A 150 3.90 -0.45 -9.07
C GLU A 150 2.92 -0.99 -8.04
N PHE A 151 3.04 -2.28 -7.73
CA PHE A 151 2.20 -3.00 -6.78
C PHE A 151 2.99 -4.13 -6.13
N ASP A 152 2.75 -4.38 -4.85
CA ASP A 152 3.48 -5.33 -4.01
C ASP A 152 5.00 -5.14 -4.01
N GLY A 153 5.46 -3.89 -4.12
CA GLY A 153 6.88 -3.58 -4.28
C GLY A 153 7.49 -4.14 -5.57
N GLN A 154 6.67 -4.37 -6.60
CA GLN A 154 7.08 -4.82 -7.92
C GLN A 154 6.57 -3.86 -9.00
N VAL A 155 7.38 -3.67 -10.03
CA VAL A 155 6.91 -3.10 -11.29
C VAL A 155 6.26 -4.23 -12.08
N ARG A 156 4.97 -4.07 -12.38
CA ARG A 156 4.14 -5.04 -13.11
C ARG A 156 3.73 -4.47 -14.45
N VAL A 157 3.67 -5.34 -15.46
CA VAL A 157 3.26 -5.01 -16.83
C VAL A 157 2.11 -5.93 -17.23
N TRP A 158 1.04 -5.35 -17.75
CA TRP A 158 -0.14 -6.08 -18.22
C TRP A 158 -0.21 -6.06 -19.74
N LYS A 159 -0.64 -7.20 -20.31
CA LYS A 159 -0.92 -7.35 -21.74
C LYS A 159 -2.37 -6.98 -22.04
N LYS A 160 -2.67 -6.48 -23.23
CA LYS A 160 -4.03 -6.26 -23.72
C LYS A 160 -4.83 -7.57 -23.71
N GLY A 161 -6.06 -7.51 -23.20
CA GLY A 161 -6.93 -8.67 -23.01
C GLY A 161 -6.56 -9.58 -21.84
N SER A 162 -5.56 -9.23 -21.02
CA SER A 162 -5.21 -9.97 -19.81
C SER A 162 -5.36 -9.10 -18.57
N ASN A 163 -6.02 -9.67 -17.56
CA ASN A 163 -6.16 -9.04 -16.25
C ASN A 163 -4.96 -9.31 -15.34
N ASP A 164 -4.27 -10.43 -15.55
CA ASP A 164 -3.09 -10.78 -14.78
C ASP A 164 -1.85 -10.09 -15.38
N ALA A 165 -0.90 -9.72 -14.53
CA ALA A 165 0.37 -9.18 -15.00
C ALA A 165 1.17 -10.30 -15.69
N VAL A 166 1.58 -10.05 -16.93
CA VAL A 166 2.40 -11.00 -17.71
C VAL A 166 3.88 -10.93 -17.33
N PHE A 167 4.28 -9.82 -16.70
CA PHE A 167 5.64 -9.59 -16.26
C PHE A 167 5.63 -8.81 -14.94
N GLY A 168 6.56 -9.16 -14.05
CA GLY A 168 6.76 -8.50 -12.77
C GLY A 168 8.23 -8.54 -12.35
N VAL A 169 8.76 -7.42 -11.87
CA VAL A 169 10.14 -7.32 -11.35
C VAL A 169 10.15 -6.52 -10.05
N PRO A 170 10.89 -6.94 -8.99
CA PRO A 170 10.96 -6.15 -7.76
C PRO A 170 11.50 -4.73 -8.00
N ILE A 171 10.89 -3.72 -7.38
CA ILE A 171 11.27 -2.31 -7.58
C ILE A 171 12.73 -2.01 -7.18
N ARG A 172 13.29 -2.85 -6.30
CA ARG A 172 14.66 -2.76 -5.80
C ARG A 172 15.72 -3.25 -6.81
N THR A 173 15.33 -3.88 -7.91
CA THR A 173 16.30 -4.32 -8.92
C THR A 173 16.76 -3.14 -9.79
N PRO A 174 17.94 -3.24 -10.41
CA PRO A 174 18.44 -2.20 -11.31
C PRO A 174 17.44 -1.93 -12.44
N ASN A 175 17.20 -0.64 -12.69
CA ASN A 175 16.37 -0.10 -13.75
C ASN A 175 14.86 -0.45 -13.68
N ALA A 176 14.36 -1.03 -12.60
CA ALA A 176 12.93 -1.36 -12.47
C ALA A 176 12.02 -0.12 -12.57
N VAL A 177 12.33 0.95 -11.81
CA VAL A 177 11.57 2.22 -11.88
C VAL A 177 11.71 2.88 -13.25
N LEU A 178 12.90 2.80 -13.85
CA LEU A 178 13.13 3.34 -15.19
C LEU A 178 12.34 2.58 -16.27
N LEU A 179 12.24 1.25 -16.15
CA LEU A 179 11.39 0.42 -17.00
C LEU A 179 9.93 0.87 -16.93
N LYS A 180 9.39 1.10 -15.73
CA LYS A 180 8.01 1.59 -15.54
C LYS A 180 7.78 2.89 -16.32
N VAL A 181 8.67 3.87 -16.17
CA VAL A 181 8.54 5.18 -16.81
C VAL A 181 8.67 5.07 -18.33
N LEU A 182 9.66 4.35 -18.84
CA LEU A 182 9.88 4.22 -20.29
C LEU A 182 8.78 3.39 -20.98
N VAL A 183 8.28 2.33 -20.36
CA VAL A 183 7.16 1.56 -20.92
C VAL A 183 5.88 2.41 -20.97
N GLU A 184 5.64 3.24 -19.95
CA GLU A 184 4.51 4.16 -19.92
C GLU A 184 4.60 5.24 -21.01
N GLU A 185 5.80 5.68 -21.37
CA GLU A 185 6.03 6.65 -22.44
C GLU A 185 5.99 6.04 -23.85
N LEU A 186 6.55 4.84 -24.01
CA LEU A 186 6.65 4.16 -25.30
C LEU A 186 5.33 3.50 -25.73
N ARG A 187 4.47 3.12 -24.77
CA ARG A 187 3.18 2.52 -25.10
C ARG A 187 2.29 3.54 -25.83
N PRO A 188 1.52 3.11 -26.85
CA PRO A 188 0.52 3.97 -27.45
C PRO A 188 -0.46 4.47 -26.37
N LYS A 189 -0.62 5.79 -26.26
CA LYS A 189 -1.66 6.37 -25.42
C LYS A 189 -3.00 6.01 -26.07
N GLU A 190 -3.86 5.33 -25.33
CA GLU A 190 -5.24 5.08 -25.74
C GLU A 190 -5.98 6.42 -25.65
N GLU A 191 -5.88 7.24 -26.71
CA GLU A 191 -6.60 8.50 -26.80
C GLU A 191 -8.09 8.22 -27.04
N GLY A 192 -8.93 8.53 -26.06
CA GLY A 192 -10.34 8.79 -26.28
C GLY A 192 -11.28 7.59 -26.41
N THR A 193 -10.81 6.34 -26.38
CA THR A 193 -11.73 5.23 -26.10
C THR A 193 -12.02 5.26 -24.61
N ALA A 194 -13.19 5.82 -24.24
CA ALA A 194 -13.83 5.50 -22.98
C ALA A 194 -13.72 3.99 -22.83
N ARG A 195 -12.84 3.54 -21.93
CA ARG A 195 -12.53 2.12 -21.77
C ARG A 195 -13.86 1.46 -21.55
N ILE A 196 -14.34 0.75 -22.58
CA ILE A 196 -15.64 0.10 -22.50
C ILE A 196 -15.43 -0.95 -21.42
N GLU A 197 -16.00 -0.69 -20.25
CA GLU A 197 -16.17 -1.65 -19.18
C GLU A 197 -16.97 -2.80 -19.80
N SER A 198 -16.28 -3.77 -20.41
CA SER A 198 -16.93 -4.96 -20.92
C SER A 198 -17.64 -5.63 -19.74
N GLY A 199 -18.86 -6.11 -19.98
CA GLY A 199 -19.92 -6.27 -18.99
C GLY A 199 -19.57 -7.02 -17.71
N ASP A 200 -18.49 -7.82 -17.67
CA ASP A 200 -18.05 -8.62 -16.51
C ASP A 200 -16.58 -8.42 -16.09
N ASP A 201 -15.83 -7.57 -16.78
CA ASP A 201 -14.42 -7.37 -16.44
C ASP A 201 -14.26 -6.44 -15.22
N LEU A 202 -13.42 -6.83 -14.26
CA LEU A 202 -12.99 -6.00 -13.13
C LEU A 202 -11.73 -5.19 -13.47
N GLY A 203 -11.13 -5.43 -14.64
CA GLY A 203 -9.86 -4.84 -15.06
C GLY A 203 -8.65 -5.54 -14.46
N LYS A 204 -7.51 -4.86 -14.54
CA LYS A 204 -6.21 -5.43 -14.19
C LYS A 204 -6.14 -5.77 -12.71
N VAL A 205 -5.59 -6.94 -12.40
CA VAL A 205 -5.25 -7.35 -11.04
C VAL A 205 -4.07 -6.49 -10.60
N LEU A 206 -4.33 -5.60 -9.65
CA LEU A 206 -3.34 -4.71 -9.06
C LEU A 206 -2.44 -5.51 -8.12
N PHE A 207 -3.05 -6.19 -7.15
CA PHE A 207 -2.35 -7.04 -6.20
C PHE A 207 -3.20 -8.22 -5.76
N GLU A 208 -2.50 -9.24 -5.28
CA GLU A 208 -3.09 -10.45 -4.73
C GLU A 208 -2.66 -10.65 -3.28
N ARG A 209 -3.61 -11.02 -2.43
CA ARG A 209 -3.36 -11.35 -1.03
C ARG A 209 -3.87 -12.77 -0.79
N PRO A 210 -2.97 -13.77 -0.65
CA PRO A 210 -3.40 -15.09 -0.23
C PRO A 210 -4.01 -15.00 1.17
N GLY A 211 -5.06 -15.77 1.42
CA GLY A 211 -5.73 -15.80 2.70
C GLY A 211 -4.81 -16.32 3.80
N GLY A 212 -4.60 -15.51 4.83
CA GLY A 212 -3.97 -15.88 6.09
C GLY A 212 -2.47 -16.17 6.02
N GLN A 213 -1.65 -15.20 6.46
CA GLN A 213 -0.22 -15.43 6.76
C GLN A 213 0.02 -16.62 7.70
N GLY A 214 -0.98 -17.01 8.51
CA GLY A 214 -0.90 -18.16 9.42
C GLY A 214 -1.00 -19.54 8.77
N ARG A 215 -1.19 -19.65 7.45
CA ARG A 215 -1.34 -20.97 6.79
C ARG A 215 -0.15 -21.90 7.06
N TRP A 216 1.07 -21.39 6.90
CA TRP A 216 2.28 -22.18 7.15
C TRP A 216 2.42 -22.56 8.62
N MET A 217 2.02 -21.68 9.55
CA MET A 217 2.01 -21.99 10.99
C MET A 217 1.02 -23.11 11.32
N LEU A 218 -0.17 -23.11 10.71
CA LEU A 218 -1.14 -24.20 10.88
C LEU A 218 -0.57 -25.52 10.33
N TYR A 219 0.14 -25.49 9.19
CA TYR A 219 0.79 -26.69 8.68
C TYR A 219 1.88 -27.21 9.61
N LEU A 220 2.76 -26.34 10.10
CA LEU A 220 3.81 -26.74 11.05
C LEU A 220 3.24 -27.26 12.37
N LEU A 221 2.21 -26.59 12.91
CA LEU A 221 1.53 -27.04 14.12
C LEU A 221 0.84 -28.39 13.90
N GLY A 222 0.18 -28.58 12.76
CA GLY A 222 -0.43 -29.85 12.38
C GLY A 222 0.61 -30.97 12.29
N VAL A 223 1.72 -30.76 11.58
CA VAL A 223 2.82 -31.74 11.48
C VAL A 223 3.42 -32.05 12.85
N PHE A 224 3.64 -31.03 13.68
CA PHE A 224 4.13 -31.21 15.05
C PHE A 224 3.17 -32.06 15.89
N LEU A 225 1.86 -31.80 15.83
CA LEU A 225 0.86 -32.60 16.52
C LEU A 225 0.76 -34.02 15.97
N VAL A 226 1.02 -34.26 14.69
CA VAL A 226 1.13 -35.64 14.17
C VAL A 226 2.28 -36.37 14.87
N LEU A 227 3.46 -35.76 14.98
CA LEU A 227 4.61 -36.36 15.66
C LEU A 227 4.33 -36.65 17.13
N VAL A 228 3.77 -35.67 17.86
CA VAL A 228 3.36 -35.84 19.27
C VAL A 228 2.29 -36.92 19.38
N GLY A 229 1.31 -36.94 18.48
CA GLY A 229 0.24 -37.92 18.46
C GLY A 229 0.76 -39.35 18.27
N VAL A 230 1.71 -39.56 17.36
CA VAL A 230 2.36 -40.87 17.15
C VAL A 230 3.12 -41.31 18.39
N LEU A 231 3.93 -40.44 19.00
CA LEU A 231 4.66 -40.75 20.24
C LEU A 231 3.70 -41.07 21.40
N THR A 232 2.62 -40.30 21.52
CA THR A 232 1.61 -40.48 22.57
C THR A 232 0.81 -41.76 22.34
N PHE A 233 0.55 -42.14 21.08
CA PHE A 233 -0.16 -43.37 20.74
C PHE A 233 0.56 -44.63 21.24
N VAL A 234 1.90 -44.62 21.20
CA VAL A 234 2.72 -45.71 21.76
C VAL A 234 2.53 -45.85 23.27
N ALA A 235 2.38 -44.73 23.99
CA ALA A 235 2.18 -44.74 25.44
C ALA A 235 0.70 -44.96 25.85
N SER A 236 -0.24 -44.43 25.06
CA SER A 236 -1.68 -44.49 25.30
C SER A 236 -2.44 -44.27 23.98
N ALA A 237 -3.04 -45.34 23.46
CA ALA A 237 -3.76 -45.31 22.19
C ALA A 237 -4.88 -44.26 22.15
N GLY A 238 -5.63 -44.10 23.25
CA GLY A 238 -6.74 -43.13 23.34
C GLY A 238 -6.30 -41.69 23.18
N TRP A 239 -5.28 -41.25 23.92
CA TRP A 239 -4.73 -39.89 23.81
C TRP A 239 -4.01 -39.67 22.48
N GLY A 240 -3.28 -40.67 21.99
CA GLY A 240 -2.65 -40.62 20.67
C GLY A 240 -3.66 -40.35 19.54
N LEU A 241 -4.78 -41.09 19.51
CA LEU A 241 -5.84 -40.89 18.52
C LEU A 241 -6.47 -39.50 18.60
N ALA A 242 -6.72 -39.00 19.81
CA ALA A 242 -7.28 -37.66 20.00
C ALA A 242 -6.36 -36.56 19.44
N VAL A 243 -5.05 -36.66 19.71
CA VAL A 243 -4.06 -35.70 19.19
C VAL A 243 -3.93 -35.79 17.67
N LEU A 244 -3.93 -37.02 17.11
CA LEU A 244 -3.90 -37.21 15.66
C LEU A 244 -5.14 -36.63 14.96
N ALA A 245 -6.34 -36.82 15.54
CA ALA A 245 -7.57 -36.23 15.01
C ALA A 245 -7.51 -34.69 15.02
N ALA A 246 -6.99 -34.10 16.11
CA ALA A 246 -6.75 -32.65 16.18
C ALA A 246 -5.76 -32.18 15.12
N ALA A 247 -4.67 -32.94 14.90
CA ALA A 247 -3.69 -32.65 13.87
C ALA A 247 -4.31 -32.65 12.46
N VAL A 248 -5.12 -33.67 12.13
CA VAL A 248 -5.86 -33.74 10.86
C VAL A 248 -6.81 -32.54 10.71
N GLY A 249 -7.53 -32.17 11.77
CA GLY A 249 -8.40 -31.00 11.78
C GLY A 249 -7.64 -29.69 11.48
N ILE A 250 -6.46 -29.51 12.07
CA ILE A 250 -5.62 -28.32 11.85
C ILE A 250 -5.04 -28.31 10.43
N LEU A 251 -4.54 -29.44 9.93
CA LEU A 251 -4.04 -29.56 8.55
C LEU A 251 -5.16 -29.30 7.54
N PHE A 252 -6.34 -29.86 7.76
CA PHE A 252 -7.53 -29.61 6.93
C PHE A 252 -7.93 -28.13 6.96
N ARG A 253 -7.89 -27.48 8.14
CA ARG A 253 -8.14 -26.04 8.27
C ARG A 253 -7.10 -25.21 7.51
N GLY A 254 -5.81 -25.55 7.62
CA GLY A 254 -4.72 -24.91 6.87
C GLY A 254 -4.90 -25.05 5.37
N TRP A 255 -5.27 -26.24 4.89
CA TRP A 255 -5.64 -26.50 3.51
C TRP A 255 -6.82 -25.63 3.08
N TRP A 256 -7.92 -25.65 3.83
CA TRP A 256 -9.13 -24.87 3.56
C TRP A 256 -8.84 -23.37 3.42
N VAL A 257 -8.15 -22.79 4.40
CA VAL A 257 -7.76 -21.36 4.40
C VAL A 257 -6.82 -21.05 3.24
N GLY A 258 -5.97 -22.00 2.83
CA GLY A 258 -5.06 -21.84 1.71
C GLY A 258 -5.72 -21.71 0.34
N GLY A 259 -7.01 -22.03 0.21
CA GLY A 259 -7.78 -21.78 -1.02
C GLY A 259 -8.43 -20.41 -1.08
N LEU A 260 -8.25 -19.56 -0.06
CA LEU A 260 -8.76 -18.20 -0.05
C LEU A 260 -7.75 -17.29 -0.76
N MET A 261 -8.22 -16.53 -1.75
CA MET A 261 -7.41 -15.53 -2.43
C MET A 261 -8.27 -14.28 -2.60
N PHE A 262 -7.76 -13.15 -2.11
CA PHE A 262 -8.35 -11.84 -2.34
C PHE A 262 -7.54 -11.13 -3.43
N ARG A 263 -8.22 -10.65 -4.46
CA ARG A 263 -7.62 -9.88 -5.54
C ARG A 263 -8.26 -8.51 -5.58
N CYS A 264 -7.42 -7.49 -5.71
CA CYS A 264 -7.86 -6.14 -6.00
C CYS A 264 -7.62 -5.86 -7.48
N HIS A 265 -8.62 -5.29 -8.13
CA HIS A 265 -8.58 -4.92 -9.54
C HIS A 265 -8.76 -3.41 -9.71
N ASP A 266 -8.55 -2.91 -10.93
CA ASP A 266 -8.80 -1.52 -11.31
C ASP A 266 -10.23 -1.06 -10.94
N TRP A 267 -11.24 -1.91 -11.14
CA TRP A 267 -12.66 -1.53 -11.06
C TRP A 267 -13.46 -2.32 -10.00
N GLY A 268 -12.81 -3.20 -9.25
CA GLY A 268 -13.49 -4.00 -8.24
C GLY A 268 -12.58 -4.90 -7.44
N VAL A 269 -13.20 -5.73 -6.62
CA VAL A 269 -12.53 -6.75 -5.82
C VAL A 269 -13.11 -8.11 -6.13
N SER A 270 -12.26 -9.12 -6.08
CA SER A 270 -12.69 -10.51 -6.16
C SER A 270 -12.14 -11.33 -5.01
N ARG A 271 -12.94 -12.30 -4.59
CA ARG A 271 -12.57 -13.28 -3.58
C ARG A 271 -12.80 -14.66 -4.13
N ARG A 272 -11.70 -15.36 -4.40
CA ARG A 272 -11.74 -16.79 -4.70
C ARG A 272 -11.78 -17.57 -3.39
N THR A 273 -12.76 -18.44 -3.29
CA THR A 273 -12.85 -19.47 -2.28
C THR A 273 -12.86 -20.82 -2.98
N ARG A 274 -12.91 -21.91 -2.21
CA ARG A 274 -13.05 -23.25 -2.77
C ARG A 274 -14.43 -23.52 -3.37
N ARG A 275 -15.43 -22.74 -2.97
CA ARG A 275 -16.82 -22.88 -3.46
C ARG A 275 -17.09 -22.05 -4.72
N GLY A 276 -16.17 -21.16 -5.11
CA GLY A 276 -16.34 -20.26 -6.24
C GLY A 276 -15.65 -18.92 -6.02
N THR A 277 -15.83 -18.03 -6.99
CA THR A 277 -15.32 -16.66 -6.96
C THR A 277 -16.49 -15.70 -6.79
N THR A 278 -16.40 -14.81 -5.81
CA THR A 278 -17.33 -13.69 -5.64
C THR A 278 -16.65 -12.42 -6.12
N THR A 279 -17.36 -11.56 -6.86
CA THR A 279 -16.81 -10.34 -7.47
C THR A 279 -17.73 -9.16 -7.15
N ILE A 280 -17.17 -8.04 -6.71
CA ILE A 280 -17.93 -6.81 -6.48
C ILE A 280 -17.20 -5.65 -7.16
N ARG A 281 -17.89 -4.95 -8.07
CA ARG A 281 -17.39 -3.72 -8.68
C ARG A 281 -17.46 -2.55 -7.72
N TYR A 282 -16.53 -1.61 -7.80
CA TYR A 282 -16.50 -0.45 -6.90
C TYR A 282 -17.76 0.40 -7.00
N ARG A 283 -18.31 0.57 -8.21
CA ARG A 283 -19.58 1.28 -8.44
C ARG A 283 -20.80 0.60 -7.81
N ASP A 284 -20.71 -0.70 -7.58
CA ASP A 284 -21.79 -1.54 -7.05
C ASP A 284 -21.71 -1.75 -5.54
N ILE A 285 -20.71 -1.16 -4.86
CA ILE A 285 -20.58 -1.19 -3.41
C ILE A 285 -21.60 -0.24 -2.78
N ALA A 286 -22.44 -0.74 -1.87
CA ALA A 286 -23.29 0.07 -0.99
C ALA A 286 -22.58 0.41 0.32
N GLU A 287 -21.91 -0.58 0.90
CA GLU A 287 -21.22 -0.44 2.19
C GLU A 287 -19.74 -0.76 2.04
N PHE A 288 -18.89 0.16 2.48
CA PHE A 288 -17.46 -0.03 2.56
C PHE A 288 -16.96 0.22 3.97
N THR A 289 -16.30 -0.77 4.56
CA THR A 289 -15.65 -0.64 5.88
C THR A 289 -14.16 -0.86 5.72
N SER A 290 -13.35 0.03 6.29
CA SER A 290 -11.90 -0.12 6.38
C SER A 290 -11.46 0.07 7.82
N ARG A 291 -10.85 -0.97 8.40
CA ARG A 291 -10.35 -0.96 9.78
C ARG A 291 -8.87 -1.22 9.79
N ALA A 292 -8.13 -0.42 10.54
CA ALA A 292 -6.70 -0.59 10.74
C ALA A 292 -6.40 -0.61 12.25
N THR A 293 -6.07 -1.80 12.77
CA THR A 293 -5.72 -1.98 14.18
C THR A 293 -4.21 -2.11 14.31
N ARG A 294 -3.58 -1.14 14.96
CA ARG A 294 -2.14 -1.17 15.27
C ARG A 294 -1.90 -2.01 16.51
N HIS A 295 -0.90 -2.89 16.44
CA HIS A 295 -0.49 -3.74 17.55
C HIS A 295 0.80 -3.21 18.18
N PHE A 296 0.81 -3.19 19.51
CA PHE A 296 1.95 -2.76 20.32
C PHE A 296 2.30 -3.84 21.34
N VAL A 297 3.59 -4.11 21.52
CA VAL A 297 4.11 -4.98 22.59
C VAL A 297 5.18 -4.19 23.32
N ASN A 298 4.98 -3.95 24.62
CA ASN A 298 5.87 -3.12 25.45
C ASN A 298 6.13 -1.72 24.87
N GLY A 299 5.09 -1.09 24.31
CA GLY A 299 5.18 0.23 23.66
C GLY A 299 5.84 0.21 22.28
N ALA A 300 6.42 -0.90 21.83
CA ALA A 300 6.97 -1.04 20.49
C ALA A 300 5.88 -1.50 19.51
N TYR A 301 5.75 -0.80 18.39
CA TYR A 301 4.86 -1.18 17.30
C TYR A 301 5.33 -2.50 16.64
N THR A 302 4.45 -3.51 16.59
CA THR A 302 4.78 -4.84 16.04
C THR A 302 4.13 -5.12 14.68
N GLY A 303 3.08 -4.39 14.32
CA GLY A 303 2.39 -4.53 13.04
C GLY A 303 1.01 -3.90 13.04
N THR A 304 0.34 -3.94 11.89
CA THR A 304 -1.04 -3.47 11.72
C THR A 304 -1.88 -4.60 11.17
N THR A 305 -3.03 -4.87 11.78
CA THR A 305 -4.07 -5.67 11.13
C THR A 305 -4.99 -4.75 10.35
N LEU A 306 -5.02 -4.93 9.03
CA LEU A 306 -5.95 -4.28 8.13
C LEU A 306 -7.13 -5.22 7.87
N ALA A 307 -8.34 -4.71 7.96
CA ALA A 307 -9.55 -5.40 7.58
C ALA A 307 -10.39 -4.52 6.65
N MET A 308 -10.85 -5.09 5.56
CA MET A 308 -11.75 -4.43 4.61
C MET A 308 -12.99 -5.29 4.41
N GLU A 309 -14.14 -4.62 4.36
CA GLU A 309 -15.43 -5.25 4.07
C GLU A 309 -16.13 -4.46 2.98
N PHE A 310 -16.63 -5.19 1.99
CA PHE A 310 -17.36 -4.69 0.84
C PHE A 310 -18.71 -5.39 0.82
N ARG A 311 -19.80 -4.62 0.77
CA ARG A 311 -21.14 -5.13 0.54
C ARG A 311 -21.69 -4.53 -0.74
N SER A 312 -22.15 -5.37 -1.66
CA SER A 312 -22.87 -4.90 -2.84
C SER A 312 -24.23 -4.34 -2.44
N ARG A 313 -24.83 -3.57 -3.36
CA ARG A 313 -26.18 -3.05 -3.16
C ARG A 313 -27.21 -4.18 -3.01
N PRO A 314 -28.25 -4.02 -2.16
CA PRO A 314 -29.27 -5.06 -1.95
C PRO A 314 -29.93 -5.53 -3.25
N GLU A 315 -30.18 -4.61 -4.19
CA GLU A 315 -30.76 -4.92 -5.51
C GLU A 315 -29.85 -5.79 -6.41
N LEU A 316 -28.58 -5.93 -6.05
CA LEU A 316 -27.59 -6.81 -6.71
C LEU A 316 -27.29 -8.06 -5.88
N GLY A 317 -28.19 -8.44 -4.96
CA GLY A 317 -28.07 -9.65 -4.14
C GLY A 317 -27.35 -9.46 -2.80
N GLY A 318 -26.83 -8.26 -2.49
CA GLY A 318 -26.24 -7.95 -1.19
C GLY A 318 -25.01 -8.81 -0.83
N GLU A 319 -24.27 -9.26 -1.84
CA GLU A 319 -23.05 -10.05 -1.68
C GLU A 319 -22.03 -9.33 -0.80
N LYS A 320 -21.29 -10.11 -0.01
CA LYS A 320 -20.30 -9.59 0.93
C LYS A 320 -18.93 -10.21 0.68
N ILE A 321 -17.94 -9.35 0.43
CA ILE A 321 -16.52 -9.74 0.43
C ILE A 321 -15.87 -9.14 1.67
N SER A 322 -15.19 -9.99 2.44
CA SER A 322 -14.37 -9.57 3.58
C SER A 322 -12.94 -10.05 3.43
N TRP A 323 -12.00 -9.19 3.79
CA TRP A 323 -10.57 -9.47 3.80
C TRP A 323 -9.96 -8.92 5.10
N SER A 324 -8.99 -9.66 5.64
CA SER A 324 -8.19 -9.20 6.78
C SER A 324 -6.80 -9.80 6.71
N ALA A 325 -5.79 -8.98 6.99
CA ALA A 325 -4.39 -9.38 7.03
C ALA A 325 -3.61 -8.59 8.08
N SER A 326 -2.64 -9.25 8.70
CA SER A 326 -1.63 -8.59 9.54
C SER A 326 -0.40 -8.31 8.71
N LEU A 327 0.06 -7.06 8.73
CA LEU A 327 1.19 -6.56 7.97
C LEU A 327 2.24 -5.99 8.95
N ARG A 328 3.51 -6.17 8.63
CA ARG A 328 4.61 -5.53 9.36
C ARG A 328 4.80 -4.13 8.79
N GLY A 329 4.22 -3.12 9.45
CA GLY A 329 4.19 -1.75 8.94
C GLY A 329 2.81 -1.35 8.39
N MET A 330 2.73 -0.12 7.92
CA MET A 330 1.59 0.36 7.13
C MET A 330 1.83 -0.02 5.67
N ASP A 331 0.76 -0.47 5.00
CA ASP A 331 0.79 -0.79 3.57
C ASP A 331 0.14 0.37 2.82
N ASP A 332 0.99 1.25 2.28
CA ASP A 332 0.58 2.42 1.51
C ASP A 332 -0.37 2.03 0.35
N GLU A 333 -0.26 0.82 -0.20
CA GLU A 333 -1.14 0.33 -1.26
C GLU A 333 -2.56 0.10 -0.74
N MET A 334 -2.72 -0.38 0.50
CA MET A 334 -4.05 -0.55 1.11
C MET A 334 -4.69 0.79 1.44
N ASP A 335 -3.92 1.79 1.86
CA ASP A 335 -4.43 3.14 2.08
C ASP A 335 -4.82 3.81 0.76
N ASN A 336 -4.02 3.63 -0.29
CA ASN A 336 -4.33 4.08 -1.63
C ASN A 336 -5.60 3.41 -2.16
N LEU A 337 -5.75 2.09 -1.96
CA LEU A 337 -6.96 1.36 -2.32
C LEU A 337 -8.18 1.91 -1.58
N ARG A 338 -8.10 2.05 -0.25
CA ARG A 338 -9.18 2.62 0.57
C ARG A 338 -9.59 3.99 0.03
N ASN A 339 -8.62 4.86 -0.24
CA ASN A 339 -8.86 6.20 -0.75
C ASN A 339 -9.51 6.16 -2.13
N HIS A 340 -9.04 5.31 -3.04
CA HIS A 340 -9.59 5.14 -4.38
C HIS A 340 -11.06 4.69 -4.32
N ILE A 341 -11.36 3.60 -3.60
CA ILE A 341 -12.72 3.07 -3.46
C ILE A 341 -13.65 4.11 -2.82
N SER A 342 -13.16 4.80 -1.79
CA SER A 342 -13.95 5.83 -1.11
C SER A 342 -14.31 6.98 -2.03
N LYS A 343 -13.39 7.40 -2.93
CA LYS A 343 -13.66 8.43 -3.94
C LYS A 343 -14.69 7.98 -4.97
N VAL A 344 -14.64 6.72 -5.42
CA VAL A 344 -15.63 6.16 -6.35
C VAL A 344 -17.03 6.18 -5.73
N ILE A 345 -17.15 5.71 -4.48
CA ILE A 345 -18.43 5.72 -3.76
C ILE A 345 -18.90 7.17 -3.50
N ALA A 346 -17.97 8.05 -3.10
CA ALA A 346 -18.25 9.45 -2.84
C ALA A 346 -18.76 10.20 -4.08
N ALA A 347 -18.23 9.92 -5.27
CA ALA A 347 -18.69 10.53 -6.51
C ALA A 347 -20.18 10.21 -6.78
N ARG A 348 -20.58 8.94 -6.63
CA ARG A 348 -21.99 8.52 -6.74
C ARG A 348 -22.85 9.16 -5.65
N TRP A 349 -22.37 9.17 -4.41
CA TRP A 349 -23.08 9.79 -3.29
C TRP A 349 -23.29 11.28 -3.51
N LEU A 350 -22.30 12.00 -4.03
CA LEU A 350 -22.45 13.41 -4.37
C LEU A 350 -23.55 13.65 -5.42
N GLU A 351 -23.72 12.74 -6.38
CA GLU A 351 -24.81 12.79 -7.34
C GLU A 351 -26.18 12.58 -6.67
N LEU A 352 -26.33 11.59 -5.79
CA LEU A 352 -27.56 11.37 -5.02
C LEU A 352 -27.90 12.58 -4.13
N LEU A 353 -26.89 13.17 -3.48
CA LEU A 353 -27.06 14.36 -2.65
C LEU A 353 -27.59 15.56 -3.45
N LYS A 354 -27.11 15.72 -4.70
CA LYS A 354 -27.62 16.76 -5.63
C LYS A 354 -29.07 16.53 -6.03
N HIS A 355 -29.54 15.28 -6.02
CA HIS A 355 -30.94 14.93 -6.26
C HIS A 355 -31.83 15.07 -5.01
N GLY A 356 -31.28 15.58 -3.90
CA GLY A 356 -32.05 15.83 -2.68
C GLY A 356 -32.06 14.66 -1.70
N GLU A 357 -31.31 13.58 -1.97
CA GLU A 357 -31.32 12.41 -1.10
C GLU A 357 -30.51 12.60 0.19
N THR A 358 -30.99 11.98 1.28
CA THR A 358 -30.24 11.86 2.53
C THR A 358 -29.42 10.57 2.53
N LEU A 359 -28.12 10.70 2.75
CA LEU A 359 -27.18 9.59 2.63
C LEU A 359 -26.76 9.06 4.01
N PRO A 360 -26.83 7.74 4.25
CA PRO A 360 -26.39 7.13 5.49
C PRO A 360 -24.86 7.08 5.55
N TRP A 361 -24.23 8.08 6.17
CA TRP A 361 -22.77 8.15 6.28
C TRP A 361 -22.24 7.16 7.32
N THR A 362 -22.72 7.22 8.56
CA THR A 362 -22.43 6.23 9.62
C THR A 362 -23.70 6.00 10.46
N GLU A 363 -23.62 5.21 11.52
CA GLU A 363 -24.73 5.07 12.48
C GLU A 363 -25.11 6.41 13.14
N ASN A 364 -24.15 7.32 13.31
CA ASN A 364 -24.34 8.60 14.01
C ASN A 364 -24.24 9.84 13.11
N LEU A 365 -24.05 9.65 11.79
CA LEU A 365 -23.86 10.73 10.83
C LEU A 365 -24.68 10.47 9.56
N ARG A 366 -25.33 11.51 9.04
CA ARG A 366 -25.98 11.49 7.72
C ARG A 366 -25.62 12.76 6.95
N LEU A 367 -25.50 12.63 5.65
CA LEU A 367 -25.32 13.77 4.75
C LEU A 367 -26.68 14.13 4.16
N THR A 368 -27.04 15.40 4.25
CA THR A 368 -28.26 15.98 3.68
C THR A 368 -27.88 17.06 2.68
N PRO A 369 -28.77 17.45 1.75
CA PRO A 369 -28.47 18.52 0.81
C PRO A 369 -28.12 19.86 1.48
N SER A 370 -28.67 20.12 2.67
CA SER A 370 -28.47 21.37 3.42
C SER A 370 -27.36 21.31 4.49
N GLY A 371 -26.85 20.12 4.81
CA GLY A 371 -25.84 19.99 5.88
C GLY A 371 -25.57 18.56 6.34
N VAL A 372 -25.05 18.43 7.55
CA VAL A 372 -24.78 17.16 8.21
C VAL A 372 -25.75 16.98 9.37
N GLU A 373 -26.49 15.87 9.37
CA GLU A 373 -27.21 15.43 10.56
C GLU A 373 -26.27 14.54 11.40
N PHE A 374 -26.28 14.75 12.71
CA PHE A 374 -25.45 13.99 13.64
C PHE A 374 -26.18 13.69 14.94
N ARG A 375 -25.76 12.64 15.65
CA ARG A 375 -26.23 12.33 17.00
C ARG A 375 -25.20 12.74 18.05
N PRO A 376 -25.42 13.86 18.78
CA PRO A 376 -24.48 14.32 19.80
C PRO A 376 -24.26 13.26 20.88
N ALA A 377 -23.05 13.22 21.43
CA ALA A 377 -22.77 12.43 22.61
C ALA A 377 -23.50 13.03 23.84
N GLY A 378 -24.13 12.18 24.65
CA GLY A 378 -24.72 12.53 25.93
C GLY A 378 -24.15 11.67 27.05
N LEU A 379 -24.47 12.02 28.30
CA LEU A 379 -24.08 11.22 29.49
C LEU A 379 -24.69 9.80 29.45
N PHE A 380 -25.87 9.65 28.83
CA PHE A 380 -26.59 8.40 28.70
C PHE A 380 -26.83 8.06 27.22
N GLY A 381 -25.76 7.72 26.51
CA GLY A 381 -25.83 7.33 25.10
C GLY A 381 -25.90 8.52 24.13
N ARG A 382 -26.44 8.26 22.93
CA ARG A 382 -26.53 9.24 21.84
C ARG A 382 -27.87 9.97 21.90
N LYS A 383 -27.83 11.31 21.81
CA LYS A 383 -29.04 12.15 21.75
C LYS A 383 -29.79 11.97 20.42
N ASP A 384 -30.93 12.63 20.30
CA ASP A 384 -31.66 12.76 19.04
C ASP A 384 -30.83 13.46 17.97
N TRP A 385 -31.25 13.30 16.72
CA TRP A 385 -30.59 13.92 15.58
C TRP A 385 -30.62 15.44 15.69
N ALA A 386 -29.44 16.04 15.57
CA ALA A 386 -29.24 17.47 15.38
C ALA A 386 -28.73 17.70 13.96
N GLN A 387 -28.98 18.88 13.40
CA GLN A 387 -28.52 19.25 12.07
C GLN A 387 -27.60 20.47 12.15
N ALA A 388 -26.48 20.40 11.44
CA ALA A 388 -25.62 21.56 11.18
C ALA A 388 -25.55 21.80 9.67
N THR A 389 -25.81 23.03 9.25
CA THR A 389 -25.59 23.44 7.87
C THR A 389 -24.09 23.38 7.53
N TYR A 390 -23.76 23.24 6.24
CA TYR A 390 -22.35 23.23 5.82
C TYR A 390 -21.60 24.51 6.22
N GLU A 391 -22.28 25.65 6.26
CA GLU A 391 -21.72 26.92 6.70
C GLU A 391 -21.41 26.99 8.19
N GLN A 392 -22.09 26.19 9.02
CA GLN A 392 -21.85 26.13 10.46
C GLN A 392 -20.66 25.25 10.82
N ILE A 393 -20.14 24.43 9.89
CA ILE A 393 -18.98 23.58 10.15
C ILE A 393 -17.74 24.47 10.20
N ALA A 394 -17.06 24.48 11.35
CA ALA A 394 -15.84 25.24 11.57
C ALA A 394 -14.58 24.47 11.16
N GLY A 395 -14.64 23.14 11.19
CA GLY A 395 -13.51 22.30 10.85
C GLY A 395 -13.73 20.85 11.24
N GLN A 396 -12.75 20.03 10.90
CA GLN A 396 -12.72 18.62 11.24
C GLN A 396 -11.31 18.20 11.65
N LYS A 397 -11.23 17.17 12.48
CA LYS A 397 -9.95 16.58 12.90
C LYS A 397 -10.06 15.07 12.95
N MET A 398 -9.03 14.37 12.49
CA MET A 398 -8.86 12.94 12.73
C MET A 398 -7.66 12.72 13.64
N GLU A 399 -7.87 12.05 14.77
CA GLU A 399 -6.82 11.73 15.73
C GLU A 399 -7.04 10.34 16.30
N GLN A 400 -6.00 9.50 16.29
CA GLN A 400 -6.02 8.15 16.88
C GLN A 400 -7.18 7.25 16.41
N GLY A 401 -7.63 7.41 15.17
CA GLY A 401 -8.75 6.63 14.62
C GLY A 401 -10.14 7.12 15.05
N VAL A 402 -10.22 8.31 15.63
CA VAL A 402 -11.46 9.03 15.92
C VAL A 402 -11.53 10.28 15.05
N PHE A 403 -12.69 10.50 14.46
CA PHE A 403 -13.05 11.70 13.73
C PHE A 403 -13.85 12.63 14.63
N TYR A 404 -13.52 13.91 14.59
CA TYR A 404 -14.13 14.99 15.36
C TYR A 404 -14.65 16.04 14.39
N LEU A 405 -15.93 16.40 14.52
CA LEU A 405 -16.55 17.49 13.75
C LEU A 405 -16.80 18.69 14.67
N PHE A 406 -16.44 19.89 14.24
CA PHE A 406 -16.57 21.12 15.03
C PHE A 406 -17.51 22.10 14.35
N LEU A 407 -18.35 22.77 15.14
CA LEU A 407 -19.22 23.85 14.68
C LEU A 407 -18.65 25.22 15.05
N LYS A 408 -19.03 26.25 14.29
CA LYS A 408 -18.61 27.64 14.54
C LYS A 408 -19.11 28.10 15.92
N GLY A 409 -18.18 28.60 16.72
CA GLY A 409 -18.45 29.06 18.09
C GLY A 409 -18.25 28.00 19.17
N ASP A 410 -18.23 26.71 18.80
CA ASP A 410 -18.06 25.62 19.77
C ASP A 410 -16.59 25.33 20.03
N LYS A 411 -16.22 25.21 21.30
CA LYS A 411 -14.86 24.82 21.73
C LYS A 411 -14.64 23.31 21.70
N SER A 412 -15.71 22.53 21.61
CA SER A 412 -15.70 21.07 21.64
C SER A 412 -16.32 20.51 20.36
N ALA A 413 -15.91 19.30 19.97
CA ALA A 413 -16.52 18.61 18.84
C ALA A 413 -18.01 18.36 19.11
N CYS A 414 -18.87 18.67 18.14
CA CYS A 414 -20.32 18.44 18.25
C CYS A 414 -20.66 16.93 18.15
N THR A 415 -19.82 16.18 17.45
CA THR A 415 -19.89 14.72 17.35
C THR A 415 -18.52 14.11 17.15
N GLN A 416 -18.43 12.83 17.51
CA GLN A 416 -17.25 12.00 17.36
C GLN A 416 -17.66 10.64 16.78
N GLU A 417 -16.86 10.14 15.84
CA GLU A 417 -17.12 8.87 15.15
C GLU A 417 -15.82 8.09 14.96
N THR A 418 -15.90 6.76 14.98
CA THR A 418 -14.72 5.93 14.67
C THR A 418 -14.45 5.91 13.18
N VAL A 419 -13.18 6.08 12.78
CA VAL A 419 -12.80 5.99 11.34
C VAL A 419 -12.99 4.57 10.78
N ALA A 420 -13.19 3.59 11.67
CA ALA A 420 -13.45 2.19 11.34
C ALA A 420 -14.96 1.88 11.13
N ALA A 421 -15.83 2.88 11.24
CA ALA A 421 -17.26 2.74 11.00
C ALA A 421 -17.54 2.43 9.52
N THR A 422 -18.63 1.70 9.27
CA THR A 422 -19.13 1.46 7.92
C THR A 422 -19.38 2.79 7.22
N ASN A 423 -18.92 2.92 5.98
CA ASN A 423 -19.04 4.09 5.12
C ASN A 423 -18.35 5.37 5.61
N PHE A 424 -17.53 5.30 6.66
CA PHE A 424 -16.83 6.47 7.19
C PHE A 424 -16.02 7.22 6.11
N PHE A 425 -15.12 6.54 5.39
CA PHE A 425 -14.27 7.21 4.40
C PHE A 425 -15.04 7.74 3.18
N PRO A 426 -15.98 6.99 2.55
CA PRO A 426 -16.82 7.54 1.50
C PRO A 426 -17.52 8.84 1.88
N GLY A 427 -18.24 8.88 3.01
CA GLY A 427 -18.93 10.11 3.41
C GLY A 427 -17.98 11.22 3.86
N PHE A 428 -16.79 10.89 4.38
CA PHE A 428 -15.75 11.89 4.65
C PHE A 428 -15.31 12.59 3.35
N TYR A 429 -15.10 11.85 2.26
CA TYR A 429 -14.77 12.45 0.95
C TYR A 429 -15.91 13.32 0.41
N VAL A 430 -17.17 12.91 0.56
CA VAL A 430 -18.31 13.76 0.17
C VAL A 430 -18.32 15.06 0.98
N LEU A 431 -18.17 14.99 2.30
CA LEU A 431 -18.10 16.17 3.16
C LEU A 431 -16.98 17.13 2.70
N MET A 432 -15.78 16.61 2.45
CA MET A 432 -14.65 17.43 1.98
C MET A 432 -14.93 18.12 0.65
N LEU A 433 -15.56 17.41 -0.32
CA LEU A 433 -15.92 17.97 -1.61
C LEU A 433 -16.98 19.07 -1.49
N VAL A 434 -17.99 18.87 -0.64
CA VAL A 434 -19.05 19.86 -0.40
C VAL A 434 -18.47 21.11 0.25
N LEU A 435 -17.67 20.98 1.33
CA LEU A 435 -17.06 22.12 2.02
C LEU A 435 -16.16 22.94 1.09
N GLN A 436 -15.35 22.27 0.24
CA GLN A 436 -14.53 22.94 -0.78
C GLN A 436 -15.39 23.72 -1.79
N SER A 437 -16.52 23.17 -2.21
CA SER A 437 -17.43 23.83 -3.17
C SER A 437 -18.19 25.02 -2.57
N SER A 438 -18.45 25.01 -1.26
CA SER A 438 -19.14 26.10 -0.55
C SER A 438 -18.22 27.28 -0.21
N GLY A 439 -16.94 27.24 -0.57
CA GLY A 439 -15.96 28.28 -0.20
C GLY A 439 -15.61 28.28 1.29
N ALA A 440 -16.06 27.27 2.05
CA ALA A 440 -15.65 27.05 3.41
C ALA A 440 -14.22 26.50 3.38
N GLN A 441 -13.21 27.36 3.56
CA GLN A 441 -11.85 26.88 3.79
C GLN A 441 -11.82 26.13 5.14
N PRO A 442 -11.39 24.85 5.14
CA PRO A 442 -11.40 23.99 6.32
C PRO A 442 -10.36 24.37 7.38
#